data_AF-A0A7V6B5T5-F1
#
_entry.id   AF-A0A7V6B5T5-F1
#
_cell.length_a   1.000
_cell.length_b   1.000
_cell.length_c   1.000
_cell.angle_alpha   90.00
_cell.angle_beta   90.00
_cell.angle_gamma   90.00
#
_symmetry.space_group_name_H-M   'P 1'
#
loop_
_entity.id
_entity.type
_entity.pdbx_description
1 polymer ?
#
loop_
_entity_poly.entity_id
_entity_poly.type
_entity_poly.pdbx_seq_one_letter_code
_entity_poly.pdbx_strand_id
1 'polypeptide(L)'
;MKRLAFCLVVLAVVVSCGGGGGGVKDYGADLGAEDVFLGELEEIGEPGYEDVQPFEEVVAEDVVVDEVTEDLEAGCTTSEQCVSEDKCLVGECDSGKCTYKPVDCKDDDPCTIDVCYKDEGCVHHKIPQESCVACDPQAGLPCPDLTGGNQCLTTVCSPVLHLCEVQAKDCKDNDLCTFEGCSEDVGCIYSFSCPSCSTPGE
;
A
#
# COMPACT_ATOMS: atom_id res chain seq x y z
N MET A 1 -48.22 71.44 -5.57
CA MET A 1 -46.77 71.21 -5.45
C MET A 1 -46.44 70.73 -4.05
N LYS A 2 -46.18 69.43 -3.87
CA LYS A 2 -45.33 68.82 -2.83
C LYS A 2 -45.18 67.34 -3.21
N ARG A 3 -43.94 66.96 -3.52
CA ARG A 3 -43.56 65.68 -4.13
C ARG A 3 -43.63 64.57 -3.07
N LEU A 4 -44.33 63.48 -3.37
CA LEU A 4 -44.20 62.22 -2.63
C LEU A 4 -42.80 61.66 -2.89
N ALA A 5 -41.99 61.52 -1.84
CA ALA A 5 -40.77 60.74 -1.87
C ALA A 5 -41.13 59.30 -1.47
N PHE A 6 -41.25 58.42 -2.45
CA PHE A 6 -41.28 56.97 -2.24
C PHE A 6 -39.83 56.52 -1.92
N CYS A 7 -39.53 56.31 -0.65
CA CYS A 7 -38.31 55.61 -0.24
C CYS A 7 -38.52 54.12 -0.53
N LEU A 8 -38.05 53.67 -1.70
CA LEU A 8 -37.90 52.27 -2.05
C LEU A 8 -36.72 51.72 -1.22
N VAL A 9 -37.02 51.13 -0.07
CA VAL A 9 -36.04 50.36 0.70
C VAL A 9 -35.82 49.06 -0.07
N VAL A 10 -34.75 49.02 -0.85
CA VAL A 10 -34.23 47.78 -1.44
C VAL A 10 -33.67 46.97 -0.27
N LEU A 11 -34.45 46.01 0.21
CA LEU A 11 -33.97 44.93 1.07
C LEU A 11 -32.98 44.11 0.25
N ALA A 12 -31.70 44.46 0.36
CA ALA A 12 -30.62 43.58 -0.03
C ALA A 12 -30.69 42.36 0.89
N VAL A 13 -31.26 41.26 0.37
CA VAL A 13 -31.08 39.95 0.97
C VAL A 13 -29.61 39.63 0.75
N VAL A 14 -28.77 39.96 1.73
CA VAL A 14 -27.47 39.33 1.85
C VAL A 14 -27.76 37.85 2.03
N VAL A 15 -27.53 37.06 0.98
CA VAL A 15 -27.37 35.62 1.12
C VAL A 15 -26.11 35.46 1.94
N SER A 16 -26.30 35.42 3.27
CA SER A 16 -25.33 34.84 4.16
C SER A 16 -25.16 33.40 3.69
N CYS A 17 -23.97 33.09 3.19
CA CYS A 17 -23.52 31.73 2.95
C CYS A 17 -23.50 31.03 4.31
N GLY A 18 -24.65 30.48 4.69
CA GLY A 18 -24.80 29.62 5.85
C GLY A 18 -24.13 28.29 5.52
N GLY A 19 -22.97 28.06 6.12
CA GLY A 19 -22.32 26.76 6.13
C GLY A 19 -23.28 25.70 6.68
N GLY A 20 -23.77 24.85 5.79
CA GLY A 20 -24.46 23.61 6.11
C GLY A 20 -23.52 22.45 5.82
N GLY A 21 -22.88 21.93 6.85
CA GLY A 21 -22.12 20.68 6.77
C GLY A 21 -23.06 19.53 6.42
N GLY A 22 -22.99 19.06 5.18
CA GLY A 22 -23.41 17.72 4.79
C GLY A 22 -22.13 16.91 4.62
N GLY A 23 -21.94 15.90 5.46
CA GLY A 23 -20.74 15.06 5.47
C GLY A 23 -20.50 14.44 4.11
N VAL A 24 -19.51 14.97 3.40
CA VAL A 24 -18.84 14.25 2.31
C VAL A 24 -18.05 13.15 3.01
N LYS A 25 -18.41 11.89 2.78
CA LYS A 25 -17.53 10.80 3.19
C LYS A 25 -16.32 10.87 2.28
N ASP A 26 -15.22 11.33 2.85
CA ASP A 26 -13.91 11.23 2.25
C ASP A 26 -13.58 9.74 2.14
N TYR A 27 -13.49 9.23 0.91
CA TYR A 27 -13.01 7.89 0.61
C TYR A 27 -11.53 7.93 0.21
N GLY A 28 -10.81 8.99 0.59
CA GLY A 28 -9.37 8.95 0.72
C GLY A 28 -9.01 7.80 1.66
N ALA A 29 -8.34 6.79 1.11
CA ALA A 29 -7.57 5.85 1.89
C ALA A 29 -6.43 6.62 2.58
N ASP A 30 -6.75 7.29 3.68
CA ASP A 30 -5.77 7.71 4.65
C ASP A 30 -5.48 6.48 5.51
N LEU A 31 -4.41 5.76 5.20
CA LEU A 31 -3.76 4.90 6.18
C LEU A 31 -2.99 5.82 7.16
N GLY A 32 -3.76 6.65 7.87
CA GLY A 32 -3.32 7.52 8.95
C GLY A 32 -3.66 6.84 10.27
N ALA A 33 -2.62 6.48 11.00
CA ALA A 33 -2.70 5.76 12.25
C ALA A 33 -3.33 6.59 13.37
N GLU A 34 -4.54 6.25 13.81
CA GLU A 34 -5.13 6.65 15.09
C GLU A 34 -5.93 5.41 15.56
N ASP A 35 -5.51 4.62 16.54
CA ASP A 35 -5.32 4.95 17.95
C ASP A 35 -4.17 4.13 18.58
N VAL A 36 -2.98 4.72 18.71
CA VAL A 36 -2.03 4.28 19.74
C VAL A 36 -2.29 5.16 20.96
N PHE A 37 -2.90 4.53 21.96
CA PHE A 37 -3.10 5.06 23.29
C PHE A 37 -1.76 5.64 23.80
N LEU A 38 -1.70 6.97 23.98
CA LEU A 38 -0.60 7.65 24.65
C LEU A 38 -0.65 7.30 26.14
N GLY A 39 -0.14 6.11 26.46
CA GLY A 39 0.37 5.79 27.78
C GLY A 39 1.61 6.62 28.04
N GLU A 40 1.65 7.18 29.25
CA GLU A 40 2.77 7.86 29.89
C GLU A 40 4.14 7.38 29.37
N LEU A 41 4.87 8.27 28.69
CA LEU A 41 6.28 8.06 28.38
C LEU A 41 7.05 8.13 29.69
N GLU A 42 7.23 7.00 30.38
CA GLU A 42 8.32 6.86 31.34
C GLU A 42 9.64 7.01 30.57
N GLU A 43 10.45 7.97 31.01
CA GLU A 43 11.80 8.24 30.51
C GLU A 43 12.66 6.98 30.59
N ILE A 44 12.79 6.26 29.48
CA ILE A 44 13.88 5.31 29.32
C ILE A 44 15.17 6.11 29.12
N GLY A 45 15.87 6.32 30.24
CA GLY A 45 17.18 6.97 30.26
C GLY A 45 18.15 6.31 29.27
N GLU A 46 18.82 7.14 28.49
CA GLU A 46 19.90 6.74 27.61
C GLU A 46 20.95 5.94 28.43
N PRO A 47 21.27 4.68 28.10
CA PRO A 47 22.38 4.02 28.74
C PRO A 47 23.66 4.72 28.30
N GLY A 48 24.28 5.43 29.26
CA GLY A 48 25.52 6.14 29.11
C GLY A 48 26.61 5.25 28.52
N TYR A 49 27.23 5.75 27.46
CA TYR A 49 28.48 5.24 26.91
C TYR A 49 29.62 5.67 27.84
N GLU A 50 29.77 5.01 28.98
CA GLU A 50 31.00 5.05 29.78
C GLU A 50 31.30 3.64 30.30
N ASP A 51 32.59 3.28 30.33
CA ASP A 51 33.17 1.99 30.76
C ASP A 51 33.35 0.88 29.72
N VAL A 52 34.03 1.18 28.61
CA VAL A 52 34.86 0.16 27.94
C VAL A 52 36.10 -0.07 28.79
N GLN A 53 36.08 -1.10 29.64
CA GLN A 53 37.29 -1.55 30.34
C GLN A 53 38.29 -2.11 29.30
N PRO A 54 39.59 -1.77 29.38
CA PRO A 54 40.59 -2.39 28.52
C PRO A 54 40.65 -3.88 28.86
N PHE A 55 40.54 -4.74 27.84
CA PHE A 55 40.76 -6.17 28.03
C PHE A 55 42.19 -6.36 28.55
N GLU A 56 42.32 -6.97 29.73
CA GLU A 56 43.60 -7.49 30.18
C GLU A 56 44.05 -8.57 29.19
N GLU A 57 45.32 -8.47 28.80
CA GLU A 57 46.03 -9.40 27.95
C GLU A 57 46.14 -10.76 28.65
N VAL A 58 45.19 -11.66 28.38
CA VAL A 58 45.32 -13.07 28.71
C VAL A 58 46.34 -13.70 27.78
N VAL A 59 47.58 -13.77 28.25
CA VAL A 59 48.62 -14.64 27.67
C VAL A 59 48.18 -16.10 27.84
N ALA A 60 47.60 -16.67 26.80
CA ALA A 60 47.33 -18.10 26.72
C ALA A 60 48.65 -18.84 26.49
N GLU A 61 49.10 -19.58 27.49
CA GLU A 61 50.04 -20.69 27.28
C GLU A 61 49.33 -21.73 26.39
N ASP A 62 49.92 -21.95 25.21
CA ASP A 62 49.77 -23.07 24.28
C ASP A 62 48.51 -23.95 24.45
N VAL A 63 47.36 -23.48 23.95
CA VAL A 63 46.29 -24.39 23.53
C VAL A 63 46.64 -24.85 22.13
N VAL A 64 47.16 -26.06 22.03
CA VAL A 64 47.12 -26.84 20.78
C VAL A 64 45.65 -26.98 20.39
N VAL A 65 45.19 -26.11 19.49
CA VAL A 65 43.96 -26.33 18.75
C VAL A 65 44.29 -27.47 17.80
N ASP A 66 43.93 -28.70 18.19
CA ASP A 66 43.85 -29.82 17.27
C ASP A 66 43.14 -29.32 16.01
N GLU A 67 43.80 -29.52 14.87
CA GLU A 67 43.39 -29.04 13.56
C GLU A 67 41.87 -29.22 13.43
N VAL A 68 41.16 -28.09 13.42
CA VAL A 68 39.76 -28.05 13.03
C VAL A 68 39.76 -28.69 11.66
N THR A 69 39.25 -29.93 11.61
CA THR A 69 39.01 -30.65 10.37
C THR A 69 38.41 -29.63 9.43
N GLU A 70 39.09 -29.34 8.32
CA GLU A 70 38.50 -28.55 7.25
C GLU A 70 37.09 -29.10 7.10
N ASP A 71 36.09 -28.28 7.45
CA ASP A 71 34.71 -28.58 7.16
C ASP A 71 34.73 -28.78 5.65
N LEU A 72 34.81 -30.06 5.25
CA LEU A 72 34.68 -30.46 3.88
C LEU A 72 33.30 -29.93 3.52
N GLU A 73 33.26 -28.76 2.88
CA GLU A 73 32.15 -28.41 2.00
C GLU A 73 31.99 -29.66 1.16
N ALA A 74 30.95 -30.43 1.45
CA ALA A 74 30.72 -31.71 0.80
C ALA A 74 30.57 -31.38 -0.68
N GLY A 75 31.67 -31.56 -1.42
CA GLY A 75 31.75 -31.16 -2.80
C GLY A 75 30.63 -31.86 -3.56
N CYS A 76 29.87 -31.10 -4.33
CA CYS A 76 28.82 -31.68 -5.14
C CYS A 76 29.40 -32.10 -6.50
N THR A 77 28.85 -33.17 -7.06
CA THR A 77 29.09 -33.58 -8.45
C THR A 77 27.81 -33.51 -9.27
N THR A 78 26.65 -33.54 -8.62
CA THR A 78 25.34 -33.33 -9.22
C THR A 78 24.45 -32.46 -8.32
N SER A 79 23.44 -31.83 -8.89
CA SER A 79 22.53 -30.93 -8.16
C SER A 79 21.62 -31.68 -7.16
N GLU A 80 21.38 -32.98 -7.35
CA GLU A 80 20.62 -33.80 -6.39
C GLU A 80 21.34 -33.95 -5.03
N GLN A 81 22.64 -33.68 -4.98
CA GLN A 81 23.41 -33.65 -3.73
C GLN A 81 23.24 -32.33 -2.97
N CYS A 82 22.74 -31.28 -3.63
CA CYS A 82 22.49 -29.97 -3.05
C CYS A 82 21.04 -29.88 -2.53
N VAL A 83 20.73 -30.66 -1.51
CA VAL A 83 19.40 -30.64 -0.87
C VAL A 83 19.40 -29.63 0.27
N SER A 84 18.46 -28.67 0.20
CA SER A 84 18.20 -27.72 1.27
C SER A 84 17.13 -28.27 2.23
N GLU A 85 17.28 -28.01 3.53
CA GLU A 85 16.19 -28.24 4.50
C GLU A 85 15.04 -27.25 4.32
N ASP A 86 15.34 -26.07 3.78
CA ASP A 86 14.34 -25.11 3.32
C ASP A 86 13.85 -25.51 1.93
N LYS A 87 12.61 -25.99 1.84
CA LYS A 87 11.96 -26.39 0.59
C LYS A 87 11.70 -25.23 -0.38
N CYS A 88 11.87 -24.00 0.08
CA CYS A 88 11.82 -22.81 -0.75
C CYS A 88 13.14 -22.51 -1.44
N LEU A 89 14.17 -23.31 -1.18
CA LEU A 89 15.46 -23.20 -1.84
C LEU A 89 15.72 -24.46 -2.66
N VAL A 90 16.01 -24.27 -3.95
CA VAL A 90 16.53 -25.33 -4.81
C VAL A 90 18.04 -25.19 -4.91
N GLY A 91 18.74 -26.28 -4.61
CA GLY A 91 20.19 -26.35 -4.74
C GLY A 91 20.63 -26.72 -6.15
N GLU A 92 21.69 -26.07 -6.62
CA GLU A 92 22.34 -26.33 -7.90
C GLU A 92 23.84 -26.50 -7.66
N CYS A 93 24.40 -27.56 -8.23
CA CYS A 93 25.83 -27.78 -8.13
C CYS A 93 26.56 -26.96 -9.19
N ASP A 94 27.28 -25.92 -8.74
CA ASP A 94 28.14 -25.10 -9.58
C ASP A 94 29.60 -25.29 -9.16
N SER A 95 30.43 -25.79 -10.09
CA SER A 95 31.88 -25.90 -9.91
C SER A 95 32.32 -26.65 -8.64
N GLY A 96 31.57 -27.68 -8.26
CA GLY A 96 31.84 -28.48 -7.06
C GLY A 96 31.23 -27.93 -5.77
N LYS A 97 30.52 -26.79 -5.85
CA LYS A 97 29.88 -26.12 -4.72
C LYS A 97 28.37 -26.04 -4.90
N CYS A 98 27.63 -26.31 -3.82
CA CYS A 98 26.19 -26.09 -3.82
C CYS A 98 25.87 -24.59 -3.73
N THR A 99 25.08 -24.11 -4.68
CA THR A 99 24.45 -22.79 -4.67
C THR A 99 22.95 -22.97 -4.49
N TYR A 100 22.28 -22.04 -3.83
CA TYR A 100 20.84 -22.15 -3.54
C TYR A 100 20.12 -20.92 -4.07
N LYS A 101 18.97 -21.13 -4.72
CA LYS A 101 18.11 -20.06 -5.22
C LYS A 101 16.67 -20.28 -4.77
N PRO A 102 15.91 -19.19 -4.54
CA PRO A 102 14.48 -19.30 -4.25
C PRO A 102 13.73 -20.04 -5.34
N VAL A 103 12.79 -20.89 -4.95
CA VAL A 103 11.82 -21.51 -5.84
C VAL A 103 10.77 -20.47 -6.25
N ASP A 104 10.42 -20.44 -7.53
CA ASP A 104 9.26 -19.69 -8.01
C ASP A 104 8.00 -20.53 -7.79
N CYS A 105 7.14 -20.08 -6.88
CA CYS A 105 5.90 -20.77 -6.55
C CYS A 105 4.68 -20.27 -7.33
N LYS A 106 4.86 -19.45 -8.37
CA LYS A 106 3.73 -18.98 -9.17
C LYS A 106 3.04 -20.14 -9.91
N ASP A 107 1.73 -20.27 -9.77
CA ASP A 107 0.92 -21.26 -10.52
C ASP A 107 0.13 -20.67 -11.70
N ASP A 108 0.37 -19.39 -12.02
CA ASP A 108 -0.30 -18.61 -13.06
C ASP A 108 -1.83 -18.47 -12.88
N ASP A 109 -2.40 -18.85 -11.73
CA ASP A 109 -3.79 -18.58 -11.39
C ASP A 109 -3.89 -17.24 -10.62
N PRO A 110 -4.49 -16.17 -11.18
CA PRO A 110 -4.65 -14.92 -10.45
C PRO A 110 -5.55 -15.06 -9.20
N CYS A 111 -6.31 -16.15 -9.09
CA CYS A 111 -7.15 -16.47 -7.93
C CYS A 111 -6.43 -17.27 -6.84
N THR A 112 -5.12 -17.39 -6.89
CA THR A 112 -4.31 -18.02 -5.83
C THR A 112 -3.36 -17.00 -5.20
N ILE A 113 -3.10 -17.20 -3.91
CA ILE A 113 -1.98 -16.54 -3.22
C ILE A 113 -0.91 -17.60 -3.06
N ASP A 114 0.17 -17.42 -3.81
CA ASP A 114 1.30 -18.34 -3.85
C ASP A 114 2.30 -18.00 -2.75
N VAL A 115 2.47 -18.93 -1.82
CA VAL A 115 3.39 -18.77 -0.69
C VAL A 115 4.30 -19.98 -0.63
N CYS A 116 5.59 -19.73 -0.47
CA CYS A 116 6.52 -20.79 -0.15
C CYS A 116 6.73 -20.89 1.36
N TYR A 117 6.41 -22.05 1.93
CA TYR A 117 6.70 -22.36 3.33
C TYR A 117 7.93 -23.24 3.42
N LYS A 118 8.86 -22.89 4.31
CA LYS A 118 10.13 -23.61 4.53
C LYS A 118 9.97 -25.13 4.61
N ASP A 119 8.97 -25.60 5.37
CA ASP A 119 8.78 -27.03 5.67
C ASP A 119 7.80 -27.74 4.73
N GLU A 120 6.98 -27.01 3.97
CA GLU A 120 5.94 -27.58 3.11
C GLU A 120 6.26 -27.44 1.61
N GLY A 121 7.02 -26.40 1.23
CA GLY A 121 7.28 -26.00 -0.15
C GLY A 121 6.24 -25.00 -0.63
N CYS A 122 6.01 -24.97 -1.95
CA CYS A 122 4.99 -24.11 -2.55
C CYS A 122 3.58 -24.55 -2.13
N VAL A 123 2.81 -23.59 -1.65
CA VAL A 123 1.41 -23.74 -1.30
C VAL A 123 0.62 -22.61 -1.97
N HIS A 124 -0.45 -23.00 -2.66
CA HIS A 124 -1.29 -22.11 -3.46
C HIS A 124 -2.64 -21.96 -2.77
N HIS A 125 -2.86 -20.82 -2.10
CA HIS A 125 -4.09 -20.58 -1.33
C HIS A 125 -5.15 -19.98 -2.23
N LYS A 126 -6.23 -20.73 -2.49
CA LYS A 126 -7.34 -20.24 -3.31
C LYS A 126 -8.08 -19.08 -2.65
N ILE A 127 -8.25 -18.00 -3.39
CA ILE A 127 -9.15 -16.91 -3.06
C ILE A 127 -10.59 -17.38 -3.35
N PRO A 128 -11.55 -17.14 -2.43
CA PRO A 128 -12.96 -17.41 -2.69
C PRO A 128 -13.43 -16.73 -3.99
N GLN A 129 -14.21 -17.43 -4.81
CA GLN A 129 -14.60 -16.98 -6.15
C GLN A 129 -15.34 -15.63 -6.14
N GLU A 130 -16.14 -15.35 -5.11
CA GLU A 130 -16.82 -14.06 -4.94
C GLU A 130 -15.86 -12.88 -4.71
N SER A 131 -14.62 -13.16 -4.32
CA SER A 131 -13.56 -12.19 -4.07
C SER A 131 -12.45 -12.25 -5.12
N CYS A 132 -12.49 -13.21 -6.05
CA CYS A 132 -11.57 -13.29 -7.17
C CYS A 132 -12.25 -12.93 -8.47
N VAL A 133 -11.97 -11.73 -8.96
CA VAL A 133 -12.39 -11.30 -10.30
C VAL A 133 -11.13 -11.04 -11.10
N ALA A 134 -10.69 -12.05 -11.84
CA ALA A 134 -9.51 -11.97 -12.68
C ALA A 134 -9.70 -11.02 -13.87
N CYS A 135 -8.62 -10.37 -14.29
CA CYS A 135 -8.58 -9.47 -15.43
C CYS A 135 -7.25 -9.51 -16.17
N ASP A 136 -7.32 -9.30 -17.48
CA ASP A 136 -6.16 -9.23 -18.36
C ASP A 136 -6.51 -8.34 -19.57
N PRO A 137 -6.14 -7.05 -19.56
CA PRO A 137 -6.37 -6.15 -20.69
C PRO A 137 -5.70 -6.61 -21.99
N GLN A 138 -4.58 -7.31 -21.92
CA GLN A 138 -3.80 -7.79 -23.06
C GLN A 138 -4.46 -9.02 -23.69
N ALA A 139 -5.05 -9.90 -22.88
CA ALA A 139 -5.86 -11.01 -23.34
C ALA A 139 -7.33 -10.62 -23.66
N GLY A 140 -7.70 -9.35 -23.46
CA GLY A 140 -9.05 -8.85 -23.73
C GLY A 140 -10.08 -9.28 -22.69
N LEU A 141 -9.66 -9.52 -21.45
CA LEU A 141 -10.47 -9.81 -20.29
C LEU A 141 -10.59 -8.55 -19.40
N PRO A 142 -11.59 -7.67 -19.65
CA PRO A 142 -11.79 -6.48 -18.84
C PRO A 142 -12.46 -6.81 -17.50
N CYS A 143 -12.35 -5.89 -16.54
CA CYS A 143 -13.11 -5.97 -15.30
C CYS A 143 -14.60 -5.75 -15.53
N PRO A 144 -15.48 -6.56 -14.90
CA PRO A 144 -16.89 -6.22 -14.77
C PRO A 144 -17.06 -4.99 -13.86
N ASP A 145 -18.25 -4.38 -13.90
CA ASP A 145 -18.57 -3.31 -12.96
C ASP A 145 -18.77 -3.89 -11.55
N LEU A 146 -17.81 -3.63 -10.66
CA LEU A 146 -17.84 -3.99 -9.25
C LEU A 146 -18.25 -2.81 -8.35
N THR A 147 -18.56 -1.64 -8.93
CA THR A 147 -18.89 -0.42 -8.18
C THR A 147 -20.28 -0.45 -7.55
N GLY A 148 -21.12 -1.41 -7.94
CA GLY A 148 -22.51 -1.48 -7.51
C GLY A 148 -23.34 -0.28 -7.97
N GLY A 149 -22.94 0.38 -9.07
CA GLY A 149 -23.59 1.59 -9.58
C GLY A 149 -23.16 2.90 -8.92
N ASN A 150 -22.22 2.85 -7.96
CA ASN A 150 -21.66 4.05 -7.36
C ASN A 150 -20.73 4.77 -8.36
N GLN A 151 -21.14 5.94 -8.83
CA GLN A 151 -20.44 6.75 -9.82
C GLN A 151 -19.13 7.38 -9.31
N CYS A 152 -18.86 7.27 -8.00
CA CYS A 152 -17.63 7.70 -7.35
C CYS A 152 -16.59 6.59 -7.22
N LEU A 153 -16.92 5.40 -7.68
CA LEU A 153 -16.00 4.28 -7.71
C LEU A 153 -15.71 3.93 -9.17
N THR A 154 -14.55 3.35 -9.41
CA THR A 154 -14.16 2.77 -10.69
C THR A 154 -13.56 1.41 -10.44
N THR A 155 -13.82 0.46 -11.33
CA THR A 155 -13.16 -0.84 -11.26
C THR A 155 -11.93 -0.82 -12.16
N VAL A 156 -10.77 -1.15 -11.61
CA VAL A 156 -9.47 -1.12 -12.30
C VAL A 156 -8.83 -2.50 -12.20
N CYS A 157 -8.12 -2.91 -13.24
CA CYS A 157 -7.34 -4.14 -13.22
C CYS A 157 -5.94 -3.87 -12.64
N SER A 158 -5.56 -4.60 -11.59
CA SER A 158 -4.22 -4.53 -11.03
C SER A 158 -3.19 -5.09 -12.03
N PRO A 159 -2.15 -4.32 -12.43
CA PRO A 159 -1.14 -4.80 -13.37
C PRO A 159 -0.17 -5.84 -12.77
N VAL A 160 -0.19 -6.01 -11.44
CA VAL A 160 0.66 -6.96 -10.73
C VAL A 160 -0.11 -8.22 -10.36
N LEU A 161 -1.31 -8.04 -9.80
CA LEU A 161 -2.11 -9.15 -9.29
C LEU A 161 -3.06 -9.74 -10.35
N HIS A 162 -3.30 -9.04 -11.46
CA HIS A 162 -4.29 -9.46 -12.48
C HIS A 162 -5.69 -9.68 -11.89
N LEU A 163 -6.00 -8.91 -10.84
CA LEU A 163 -7.28 -8.91 -10.14
C LEU A 163 -7.96 -7.54 -10.26
N CYS A 164 -9.27 -7.54 -10.38
CA CYS A 164 -10.09 -6.34 -10.37
C CYS A 164 -10.22 -5.78 -8.97
N GLU A 165 -9.93 -4.50 -8.82
CA GLU A 165 -10.07 -3.75 -7.59
C GLU A 165 -10.95 -2.53 -7.81
N VAL A 166 -11.69 -2.15 -6.77
CA VAL A 166 -12.52 -0.95 -6.79
C VAL A 166 -11.71 0.19 -6.19
N GLN A 167 -11.54 1.27 -6.95
CA GLN A 167 -10.83 2.46 -6.55
C GLN A 167 -11.79 3.66 -6.51
N ALA A 168 -11.48 4.65 -5.67
CA ALA A 168 -12.18 5.93 -5.71
C ALA A 168 -11.87 6.65 -7.03
N LYS A 169 -12.90 7.20 -7.66
CA LYS A 169 -12.78 8.01 -8.86
C LYS A 169 -12.12 9.34 -8.49
N ASP A 170 -11.01 9.66 -9.15
CA ASP A 170 -10.40 10.98 -9.03
C ASP A 170 -11.25 12.01 -9.79
N CYS A 171 -11.84 12.94 -9.04
CA CYS A 171 -12.67 13.99 -9.60
C CYS A 171 -11.93 15.30 -9.86
N LYS A 172 -10.61 15.37 -9.64
CA LYS A 172 -9.82 16.58 -9.90
C LYS A 172 -9.93 17.03 -11.36
N ASP A 173 -10.41 18.25 -11.57
CA ASP A 173 -10.46 18.89 -12.89
C ASP A 173 -9.23 19.77 -13.17
N ASN A 174 -8.31 19.87 -12.22
CA ASN A 174 -7.15 20.78 -12.22
C ASN A 174 -7.53 22.26 -12.29
N ASP A 175 -8.76 22.62 -11.97
CA ASP A 175 -9.18 24.00 -11.79
C ASP A 175 -9.08 24.38 -10.31
N LEU A 176 -8.18 25.30 -9.99
CA LEU A 176 -7.99 25.81 -8.62
C LEU A 176 -9.23 26.57 -8.08
N CYS A 177 -10.20 26.85 -8.95
CA CYS A 177 -11.39 27.63 -8.65
C CYS A 177 -12.64 26.79 -8.39
N THR A 178 -12.56 25.48 -8.57
CA THR A 178 -13.64 24.55 -8.25
C THR A 178 -13.24 23.76 -7.00
N PHE A 179 -14.25 23.45 -6.17
CA PHE A 179 -14.17 22.41 -5.17
C PHE A 179 -14.73 21.14 -5.79
N GLU A 180 -13.94 20.07 -5.73
CA GLU A 180 -14.30 18.78 -6.28
C GLU A 180 -15.02 17.94 -5.23
N GLY A 181 -16.21 17.48 -5.57
CA GLY A 181 -16.95 16.50 -4.81
C GLY A 181 -17.31 15.32 -5.70
N CYS A 182 -17.76 14.24 -5.07
CA CYS A 182 -18.37 13.15 -5.80
C CYS A 182 -19.69 12.73 -5.16
N SER A 183 -20.70 12.52 -6.00
CA SER A 183 -22.03 12.04 -5.64
C SER A 183 -22.22 10.62 -6.17
N GLU A 184 -22.70 9.71 -5.34
CA GLU A 184 -22.82 8.29 -5.69
C GLU A 184 -23.71 8.04 -6.91
N ASP A 185 -24.73 8.88 -7.15
CA ASP A 185 -25.66 8.75 -8.28
C ASP A 185 -25.23 9.52 -9.54
N VAL A 186 -24.37 10.53 -9.39
CA VAL A 186 -24.05 11.50 -10.46
C VAL A 186 -22.60 11.41 -10.90
N GLY A 187 -21.69 11.06 -10.00
CA GLY A 187 -20.25 11.10 -10.19
C GLY A 187 -19.67 12.44 -9.77
N CYS A 188 -18.65 12.90 -10.48
CA CYS A 188 -17.94 14.12 -10.14
C CYS A 188 -18.86 15.35 -10.23
N ILE A 189 -18.88 16.13 -9.15
CA ILE A 189 -19.59 17.39 -9.04
C ILE A 189 -18.58 18.49 -8.72
N TYR A 190 -18.71 19.62 -9.41
CA TYR A 190 -17.81 20.76 -9.28
C TYR A 190 -18.60 21.95 -8.78
N SER A 191 -18.10 22.60 -7.72
CA SER A 191 -18.73 23.78 -7.14
C SER A 191 -17.75 24.94 -7.05
N PHE A 192 -18.17 26.14 -7.42
CA PHE A 192 -17.27 27.29 -7.45
C PHE A 192 -16.87 27.74 -6.04
N SER A 193 -15.57 27.96 -5.84
CA SER A 193 -15.02 28.58 -4.64
C SER A 193 -14.90 30.10 -4.82
N CYS A 194 -15.76 30.86 -4.13
CA CYS A 194 -15.63 32.32 -3.99
C CYS A 194 -14.78 32.63 -2.73
N PRO A 195 -13.88 33.65 -2.74
CA PRO A 195 -13.97 34.88 -3.54
C PRO A 195 -12.71 35.24 -4.39
N SER A 196 -11.70 34.38 -4.49
CA SER A 196 -10.41 34.75 -5.10
C SER A 196 -10.26 34.35 -6.56
N CYS A 197 -11.23 33.62 -7.11
CA CYS A 197 -11.24 33.23 -8.51
C CYS A 197 -11.96 34.28 -9.34
N SER A 198 -11.19 35.25 -9.81
CA SER A 198 -11.64 36.21 -10.82
C SER A 198 -12.09 35.41 -12.05
N THR A 199 -13.37 35.49 -12.39
CA THR A 199 -13.85 35.00 -13.68
C THR A 199 -13.03 35.66 -14.79
N PRO A 200 -12.45 34.92 -15.75
CA PRO A 200 -11.85 35.55 -16.92
C PRO A 200 -12.97 36.19 -17.76
N GLY A 201 -13.18 37.50 -17.61
CA GLY A 201 -13.92 38.32 -18.57
C GLY A 201 -15.25 38.92 -18.10
N GLU A 202 -15.23 39.72 -17.04
CA GLU A 202 -16.18 40.84 -16.87
C GLU A 202 -15.43 42.18 -16.72
#